data_AF-A0A532UVM9-F1
#
_entry.id   AF-A0A532UVM9-F1
#
_cell.length_a   1.000
_cell.length_b   1.000
_cell.length_c   1.000
_cell.angle_alpha   90.00
_cell.angle_beta   90.00
_cell.angle_gamma   90.00
#
_symmetry.space_group_name_H-M   'P 1'
#
loop_
_entity.id
_entity.type
_entity.pdbx_description
1 polymer ?
#
loop_
_entity_poly.entity_id
_entity_poly.type
_entity_poly.pdbx_seq_one_letter_code
_entity_poly.pdbx_strand_id
1 'polypeptide(L)'
;MNDYVDSLQARLAAQRLSPVQARDGILESYVITNHKAAKAGFGDVAIDAEDEEVLAKVRKMMSDLFAERGGDFQTPLVSELRSIRHTMDLKLRFTELPPEISETHDMVCEILLEKAGASVFEEGAEAQPVQIEDLTEAATPAGTESAEASFTDALTQEIAATLDEKAGGAVTESPFEASLRQRLTLDRLSPEDARDGIIECFVATHRKSLVQEGPATESLPAYQGKFEASVRRMMREFFAAQGASFDEPRIELLQQARLHLEEKLGLDNVPEPILVEHNEVCAELISKGRKFLEGVAVGIPTAEVAAAEEPREIEPVIKPAEVGVSEPGEEIAEEPTVLPVEEIVARLRDELRELVRQEVSHSLSLSQKPSLPLKPPSGIAAHVAGRTVFLAWFDQPDQPGYHVYKREGSQWVRLTPAPLARPSFRLGSQSEGDLAFAVSTVSAEGKESELSTQVRVRV
;
A
#
# COMPACT_ATOMS: atom_id res chain seq x y z
N MET A 1 -6.68 -5.80 -26.68
CA MET A 1 -5.43 -5.20 -26.16
C MET A 1 -5.04 -3.89 -26.84
N ASN A 2 -4.80 -3.86 -28.17
CA ASN A 2 -4.33 -2.63 -28.86
C ASN A 2 -5.23 -1.41 -28.63
N ASP A 3 -6.55 -1.58 -28.70
CA ASP A 3 -7.50 -0.48 -28.47
C ASP A 3 -7.34 0.16 -27.08
N TYR A 4 -7.03 -0.63 -26.04
CA TYR A 4 -6.80 -0.11 -24.68
C TYR A 4 -5.48 0.63 -24.56
N VAL A 5 -4.43 0.15 -25.23
CA VAL A 5 -3.12 0.80 -25.24
C VAL A 5 -3.21 2.15 -25.96
N ASP A 6 -3.83 2.19 -27.13
CA ASP A 6 -3.99 3.42 -27.93
C ASP A 6 -4.84 4.45 -27.18
N SER A 7 -5.93 4.00 -26.56
CA SER A 7 -6.84 4.81 -25.74
C SER A 7 -6.11 5.40 -24.50
N LEU A 8 -5.33 4.58 -23.81
CA LEU A 8 -4.54 5.03 -22.64
C LEU A 8 -3.45 6.01 -23.06
N GLN A 9 -2.73 5.74 -24.16
CA GLN A 9 -1.71 6.63 -24.71
C GLN A 9 -2.30 7.99 -25.09
N ALA A 10 -3.47 8.02 -25.72
CA ALA A 10 -4.17 9.27 -26.05
C ALA A 10 -4.50 10.10 -24.80
N ARG A 11 -4.88 9.46 -23.69
CA ARG A 11 -5.13 10.15 -22.41
C ARG A 11 -3.85 10.63 -21.74
N LEU A 12 -2.77 9.85 -21.78
CA LEU A 12 -1.47 10.27 -21.24
C LEU A 12 -0.89 11.45 -22.03
N ALA A 13 -1.13 11.50 -23.34
CA ALA A 13 -0.74 12.61 -24.20
C ALA A 13 -1.56 13.89 -23.96
N ALA A 14 -2.81 13.79 -23.49
CA ALA A 14 -3.65 14.95 -23.22
C ALA A 14 -3.04 15.84 -22.11
N GLN A 15 -3.08 17.16 -22.29
CA GLN A 15 -2.48 18.09 -21.31
C GLN A 15 -3.24 18.12 -19.98
N ARG A 16 -4.57 18.05 -20.03
CA ARG A 16 -5.49 18.01 -18.89
C ARG A 16 -6.51 16.90 -19.12
N LEU A 17 -6.97 16.27 -18.04
CA LEU A 17 -8.01 15.25 -18.07
C LEU A 17 -9.18 15.67 -17.18
N SER A 18 -10.40 15.31 -17.52
CA SER A 18 -11.50 15.32 -16.56
C SER A 18 -11.36 14.15 -15.57
N PRO A 19 -11.95 14.22 -14.36
CA PRO A 19 -11.95 13.09 -13.43
C PRO A 19 -12.53 11.81 -14.04
N VAL A 20 -13.54 11.93 -14.91
CA VAL A 20 -14.13 10.80 -15.65
C VAL A 20 -13.11 10.18 -16.61
N GLN A 21 -12.35 11.00 -17.35
CA GLN A 21 -11.30 10.50 -18.23
C GLN A 21 -10.17 9.82 -17.45
N ALA A 22 -9.77 10.37 -16.29
CA ALA A 22 -8.76 9.74 -15.43
C ALA A 22 -9.25 8.39 -14.86
N ARG A 23 -10.51 8.31 -14.42
CA ARG A 23 -11.15 7.04 -14.02
C ARG A 23 -11.05 6.00 -15.13
N ASP A 24 -11.45 6.37 -16.35
CA ASP A 24 -11.42 5.44 -17.48
C ASP A 24 -10.00 5.02 -17.84
N GLY A 25 -9.03 5.93 -17.79
CA GLY A 25 -7.61 5.60 -17.97
C GLY A 25 -7.07 4.65 -16.89
N ILE A 26 -7.50 4.80 -15.63
CA ILE A 26 -7.12 3.88 -14.54
C ILE A 26 -7.70 2.48 -14.81
N LEU A 27 -8.96 2.38 -15.25
CA LEU A 27 -9.56 1.09 -15.60
C LEU A 27 -8.82 0.41 -16.75
N GLU A 28 -8.42 1.15 -17.78
CA GLU A 28 -7.61 0.62 -18.88
C GLU A 28 -6.21 0.19 -18.42
N SER A 29 -5.58 0.94 -17.50
CA SER A 29 -4.31 0.56 -16.88
C SER A 29 -4.42 -0.80 -16.18
N TYR A 30 -5.50 -1.06 -15.44
CA TYR A 30 -5.73 -2.38 -14.83
C TYR A 30 -5.82 -3.52 -15.86
N VAL A 31 -6.51 -3.30 -16.98
CA VAL A 31 -6.62 -4.30 -18.06
C VAL A 31 -5.24 -4.59 -18.65
N ILE A 32 -4.47 -3.55 -18.95
CA ILE A 32 -3.13 -3.68 -19.53
C ILE A 32 -2.19 -4.41 -18.57
N THR A 33 -2.23 -4.05 -17.29
CA THR A 33 -1.42 -4.68 -16.23
C THR A 33 -1.80 -6.14 -16.05
N ASN A 34 -3.10 -6.47 -16.04
CA ASN A 34 -3.59 -7.84 -15.96
C ASN A 34 -3.08 -8.70 -17.13
N HIS A 35 -3.17 -8.18 -18.36
CA HIS A 35 -2.68 -8.86 -19.56
C HIS A 35 -1.16 -9.09 -19.50
N LYS A 36 -0.39 -8.10 -19.06
CA LYS A 36 1.07 -8.24 -18.85
C LYS A 36 1.39 -9.31 -17.81
N ALA A 37 0.69 -9.30 -16.67
CA ALA A 37 0.85 -10.30 -15.62
C ALA A 37 0.55 -11.71 -16.12
N ALA A 38 -0.57 -11.90 -16.83
CA ALA A 38 -0.94 -13.18 -17.43
C ALA A 38 0.13 -13.67 -18.43
N LYS A 39 0.60 -12.80 -19.33
CA LYS A 39 1.66 -13.12 -20.30
C LYS A 39 3.00 -13.47 -19.63
N ALA A 40 3.31 -12.86 -18.49
CA ALA A 40 4.50 -13.14 -17.71
C ALA A 40 4.39 -14.39 -16.82
N GLY A 41 3.25 -15.11 -16.87
CA GLY A 41 3.04 -16.37 -16.13
C GLY A 41 2.48 -16.19 -14.72
N PHE A 42 2.05 -14.99 -14.34
CA PHE A 42 1.46 -14.71 -13.02
C PHE A 42 -0.05 -14.96 -13.02
N GLY A 43 -0.48 -16.13 -13.52
CA GLY A 43 -1.89 -16.51 -13.64
C GLY A 43 -2.65 -16.57 -12.32
N ASP A 44 -1.95 -16.74 -11.19
CA ASP A 44 -2.55 -16.77 -9.85
C ASP A 44 -2.91 -15.38 -9.31
N VAL A 45 -2.36 -14.33 -9.93
CA VAL A 45 -2.63 -12.91 -9.64
C VAL A 45 -3.49 -12.30 -10.74
N ALA A 46 -3.25 -12.67 -11.99
CA ALA A 46 -4.04 -12.22 -13.13
C ALA A 46 -5.43 -12.86 -13.13
N ILE A 47 -6.43 -12.07 -13.54
CA ILE A 47 -7.75 -12.56 -13.90
C ILE A 47 -7.61 -13.32 -15.21
N ASP A 48 -7.83 -14.63 -15.17
CA ASP A 48 -7.91 -15.52 -16.34
C ASP A 48 -9.23 -15.29 -17.09
N ALA A 49 -9.25 -14.24 -17.91
CA ALA A 49 -10.38 -13.81 -18.70
C ALA A 49 -9.92 -12.94 -19.89
N GLU A 50 -10.77 -12.80 -20.90
CA GLU A 50 -10.50 -11.89 -22.02
C GLU A 50 -10.51 -10.42 -21.58
N ASP A 51 -9.81 -9.53 -22.31
CA ASP A 51 -9.62 -8.14 -21.89
C ASP A 51 -10.94 -7.39 -21.59
N GLU A 52 -12.02 -7.66 -22.35
CA GLU A 52 -13.35 -7.07 -22.12
C GLU A 52 -13.99 -7.56 -20.81
N GLU A 53 -13.80 -8.83 -20.48
CA GLU A 53 -14.30 -9.43 -19.23
C GLU A 53 -13.50 -8.90 -18.03
N VAL A 54 -12.18 -8.76 -18.18
CA VAL A 54 -11.31 -8.10 -17.20
C VAL A 54 -11.78 -6.68 -16.96
N LEU A 55 -12.01 -5.89 -18.01
CA LEU A 55 -12.52 -4.52 -17.89
C LEU A 55 -13.87 -4.47 -17.18
N ALA A 56 -14.81 -5.34 -17.55
CA ALA A 56 -16.12 -5.40 -16.91
C ALA A 56 -16.01 -5.71 -15.41
N LYS A 57 -15.14 -6.66 -15.04
CA LYS A 57 -14.89 -7.05 -13.65
C LYS A 57 -14.22 -5.93 -12.84
N VAL A 58 -13.18 -5.31 -13.38
CA VAL A 58 -12.46 -4.18 -12.76
C VAL A 58 -13.38 -2.97 -12.62
N ARG A 59 -14.17 -2.65 -13.65
CA ARG A 59 -15.18 -1.58 -13.63
C ARG A 59 -16.22 -1.80 -12.53
N LYS A 60 -16.76 -3.02 -12.45
CA LYS A 60 -17.73 -3.39 -11.41
C LYS A 60 -17.10 -3.23 -10.02
N MET A 61 -15.89 -3.75 -9.81
CA MET A 61 -15.17 -3.62 -8.54
C MET A 61 -14.95 -2.16 -8.14
N MET A 62 -14.52 -1.31 -9.08
CA MET A 62 -14.35 0.13 -8.82
C MET A 62 -15.68 0.79 -8.46
N SER A 63 -16.75 0.48 -9.20
CA SER A 63 -18.10 1.00 -8.93
C SER A 63 -18.62 0.58 -7.55
N ASP A 64 -18.40 -0.68 -7.16
CA ASP A 64 -18.79 -1.18 -5.84
C ASP A 64 -18.02 -0.43 -4.73
N LEU A 65 -16.71 -0.18 -4.92
CA LEU A 65 -15.89 0.59 -3.99
C LEU A 65 -16.32 2.06 -3.86
N PHE A 66 -16.81 2.68 -4.95
CA PHE A 66 -17.41 4.03 -4.89
C PHE A 66 -18.70 3.99 -4.06
N ALA A 67 -19.59 3.03 -4.33
CA ALA A 67 -20.85 2.89 -3.62
C ALA A 67 -20.65 2.62 -2.11
N GLU A 68 -19.69 1.77 -1.74
CA GLU A 68 -19.31 1.49 -0.35
C GLU A 68 -18.88 2.76 0.42
N ARG A 69 -18.36 3.77 -0.28
CA ARG A 69 -17.87 5.03 0.30
C ARG A 69 -18.86 6.19 0.17
N GLY A 70 -20.04 5.94 -0.40
CA GLY A 70 -21.02 6.99 -0.69
C GLY A 70 -20.62 7.94 -1.82
N GLY A 71 -19.64 7.57 -2.64
CA GLY A 71 -19.20 8.34 -3.81
C GLY A 71 -19.98 7.97 -5.08
N ASP A 72 -19.89 8.80 -6.12
CA ASP A 72 -20.51 8.54 -7.42
C ASP A 72 -19.46 8.08 -8.45
N PHE A 73 -19.56 6.83 -8.88
CA PHE A 73 -18.69 6.27 -9.92
C PHE A 73 -18.78 7.05 -11.24
N GLN A 74 -19.93 7.65 -11.58
CA GLN A 74 -20.13 8.40 -12.83
C GLN A 74 -19.54 9.81 -12.78
N THR A 75 -19.49 10.42 -11.59
CA THR A 75 -18.91 11.75 -11.36
C THR A 75 -17.88 11.70 -10.23
N PRO A 76 -16.76 10.98 -10.43
CA PRO A 76 -15.81 10.73 -9.36
C PRO A 76 -14.99 11.99 -9.03
N LEU A 77 -14.63 12.17 -7.75
CA LEU A 77 -13.61 13.15 -7.37
C LEU A 77 -12.20 12.55 -7.50
N VAL A 78 -11.19 13.38 -7.79
CA VAL A 78 -9.79 12.92 -7.93
C VAL A 78 -9.25 12.31 -6.63
N SER A 79 -9.64 12.88 -5.48
CA SER A 79 -9.30 12.35 -4.15
C SER A 79 -9.91 10.97 -3.92
N GLU A 80 -11.14 10.74 -4.35
CA GLU A 80 -11.82 9.44 -4.26
C GLU A 80 -11.16 8.41 -5.17
N LEU A 81 -10.86 8.77 -6.44
CA LEU A 81 -10.16 7.88 -7.38
C LEU A 81 -8.83 7.40 -6.83
N ARG A 82 -8.05 8.29 -6.22
CA ARG A 82 -6.77 7.95 -5.60
C ARG A 82 -6.93 6.91 -4.49
N SER A 83 -7.90 7.11 -3.61
CA SER A 83 -8.16 6.19 -2.50
C SER A 83 -8.73 4.85 -2.97
N ILE A 84 -9.60 4.87 -3.99
CA ILE A 84 -10.20 3.66 -4.55
C ILE A 84 -9.17 2.84 -5.33
N ARG A 85 -8.30 3.49 -6.12
CA ARG A 85 -7.18 2.84 -6.80
C ARG A 85 -6.32 2.04 -5.81
N HIS A 86 -5.90 2.65 -4.71
CA HIS A 86 -5.09 1.95 -3.71
C HIS A 86 -5.79 0.69 -3.16
N THR A 87 -7.10 0.77 -2.89
CA THR A 87 -7.88 -0.41 -2.46
C THR A 87 -8.03 -1.46 -3.56
N MET A 88 -8.15 -1.04 -4.82
CA MET A 88 -8.17 -1.96 -5.95
C MET A 88 -6.83 -2.66 -6.15
N ASP A 89 -5.70 -1.96 -6.01
CA ASP A 89 -4.36 -2.55 -6.10
C ASP A 89 -4.19 -3.68 -5.07
N LEU A 90 -4.69 -3.47 -3.84
CA LEU A 90 -4.73 -4.50 -2.80
C LEU A 90 -5.68 -5.65 -3.15
N LYS A 91 -6.93 -5.38 -3.56
CA LYS A 91 -7.93 -6.41 -3.89
C LYS A 91 -7.53 -7.27 -5.09
N LEU A 92 -6.84 -6.68 -6.06
CA LEU A 92 -6.32 -7.36 -7.25
C LEU A 92 -4.92 -7.94 -7.03
N ARG A 93 -4.34 -7.78 -5.83
CA ARG A 93 -3.01 -8.26 -5.46
C ARG A 93 -1.91 -7.75 -6.41
N PHE A 94 -2.07 -6.54 -6.93
CA PHE A 94 -1.10 -5.92 -7.83
C PHE A 94 0.24 -5.63 -7.15
N THR A 95 0.25 -5.53 -5.81
CA THR A 95 1.46 -5.46 -4.99
C THR A 95 2.30 -6.74 -5.03
N GLU A 96 1.75 -7.86 -5.52
CA GLU A 96 2.47 -9.12 -5.70
C GLU A 96 3.02 -9.30 -7.12
N LEU A 97 2.72 -8.38 -8.04
CA LEU A 97 3.31 -8.38 -9.37
C LEU A 97 4.80 -8.00 -9.30
N PRO A 98 5.61 -8.42 -10.30
CA PRO A 98 6.98 -7.93 -10.44
C PRO A 98 7.04 -6.40 -10.31
N PRO A 99 8.05 -5.85 -9.60
CA PRO A 99 8.19 -4.40 -9.41
C PRO A 99 8.09 -3.62 -10.71
N GLU A 100 8.62 -4.15 -11.81
CA GLU A 100 8.60 -3.47 -13.11
C GLU A 100 7.17 -3.27 -13.63
N ILE A 101 6.28 -4.23 -13.39
CA ILE A 101 4.89 -4.18 -13.82
C ILE A 101 4.07 -3.28 -12.88
N SER A 102 4.23 -3.46 -11.56
CA SER A 102 3.48 -2.70 -10.56
C SER A 102 3.87 -1.22 -10.51
N GLU A 103 5.17 -0.89 -10.58
CA GLU A 103 5.67 0.49 -10.64
C GLU A 103 5.20 1.21 -11.91
N THR A 104 5.18 0.52 -13.06
CA THR A 104 4.65 1.09 -14.30
C THR A 104 3.16 1.43 -14.16
N HIS A 105 2.37 0.52 -13.58
CA HIS A 105 0.94 0.75 -13.32
C HIS A 105 0.72 1.93 -12.38
N ASP A 106 1.47 1.99 -11.28
CA ASP A 106 1.38 3.08 -10.31
C ASP A 106 1.74 4.43 -10.94
N MET A 107 2.84 4.48 -11.70
CA MET A 107 3.27 5.68 -12.41
C MET A 107 2.20 6.17 -13.40
N VAL A 108 1.64 5.27 -14.22
CA VAL A 108 0.56 5.61 -15.17
C VAL A 108 -0.65 6.17 -14.41
N CYS A 109 -1.09 5.50 -13.34
CA CYS A 109 -2.23 5.95 -12.55
C CYS A 109 -1.98 7.32 -11.90
N GLU A 110 -0.77 7.58 -11.41
CA GLU A 110 -0.42 8.89 -10.84
C GLU A 110 -0.45 10.01 -11.89
N ILE A 111 0.09 9.77 -13.09
CA ILE A 111 0.06 10.76 -14.18
C ILE A 111 -1.39 11.10 -14.56
N LEU A 112 -2.27 10.09 -14.65
CA LEU A 112 -3.70 10.29 -14.93
C LEU A 112 -4.37 11.13 -13.83
N LEU A 113 -4.10 10.83 -12.56
CA LEU A 113 -4.65 11.56 -11.41
C LEU A 113 -4.12 12.99 -11.31
N GLU A 114 -2.84 13.23 -11.60
CA GLU A 114 -2.23 14.56 -11.60
C GLU A 114 -2.84 15.45 -12.68
N LYS A 115 -2.98 14.93 -13.90
CA LYS A 115 -3.63 15.64 -15.03
C LYS A 115 -5.10 15.97 -14.76
N ALA A 116 -5.79 15.20 -13.93
CA ALA A 116 -7.16 15.49 -13.50
C ALA A 116 -7.25 16.42 -12.28
N GLY A 117 -6.26 16.40 -11.38
CA GLY A 117 -6.24 17.25 -10.18
C GLY A 117 -5.85 18.71 -10.45
N ALA A 118 -5.07 18.96 -11.50
CA ALA A 118 -4.60 20.30 -11.86
C ALA A 118 -5.73 21.27 -12.27
N SER A 119 -6.95 20.80 -12.53
CA SER A 119 -8.06 21.65 -12.99
C SER A 119 -8.81 22.39 -11.88
N VAL A 120 -8.65 22.00 -10.61
CA VAL A 120 -9.51 22.50 -9.52
C VAL A 120 -9.07 23.89 -8.99
N PHE A 121 -7.88 24.38 -9.36
CA PHE A 121 -7.31 25.61 -8.81
C PHE A 121 -7.37 26.86 -9.72
N GLU A 122 -8.05 26.82 -10.88
CA GLU A 122 -8.13 27.97 -11.80
C GLU A 122 -9.52 28.63 -11.94
N GLU A 123 -10.54 28.24 -11.16
CA GLU A 123 -11.82 28.99 -11.10
C GLU A 123 -11.75 30.15 -10.09
N GLY A 124 -10.93 31.14 -10.44
CA GLY A 124 -10.82 32.41 -9.72
C GLY A 124 -10.50 33.60 -10.63
N ALA A 125 -10.62 33.45 -11.96
CA ALA A 125 -10.49 34.57 -12.88
C ALA A 125 -11.82 35.33 -12.96
N GLU A 126 -11.93 36.30 -12.05
CA GLU A 126 -12.88 37.41 -12.06
C GLU A 126 -13.04 37.97 -13.49
N ALA A 127 -14.27 38.00 -13.99
CA ALA A 127 -14.59 38.53 -15.31
C ALA A 127 -14.20 40.02 -15.41
N GLN A 128 -13.07 40.32 -16.04
CA GLN A 128 -12.78 41.68 -16.46
C GLN A 128 -13.64 42.02 -17.69
N PRO A 129 -14.26 43.22 -17.73
CA PRO A 129 -15.06 43.64 -18.86
C PRO A 129 -14.15 43.92 -20.06
N VAL A 130 -14.54 43.34 -21.20
CA VAL A 130 -13.95 43.56 -22.52
C VAL A 130 -13.92 45.06 -22.83
N GLN A 131 -12.72 45.65 -22.89
CA GLN A 131 -12.50 46.87 -23.66
C GLN A 131 -12.01 46.48 -25.05
N ILE A 132 -12.82 46.85 -26.04
CA ILE A 132 -12.49 46.77 -27.45
C ILE A 132 -11.59 47.97 -27.75
N GLU A 133 -10.29 47.74 -27.91
CA GLU A 133 -9.43 48.65 -28.65
C GLU A 133 -8.80 47.94 -29.85
N ASP A 134 -9.03 48.60 -30.97
CA ASP A 134 -8.67 48.31 -32.35
C ASP A 134 -7.22 48.74 -32.58
N LEU A 135 -6.31 47.81 -32.88
CA LEU A 135 -5.02 48.13 -33.52
C LEU A 135 -4.52 46.97 -34.39
N THR A 136 -4.63 47.18 -35.69
CA THR A 136 -3.80 46.59 -36.74
C THR A 136 -2.33 47.02 -36.60
N GLU A 137 -1.37 46.11 -36.49
CA GLU A 137 -0.11 46.14 -37.27
C GLU A 137 0.75 44.89 -37.07
N ALA A 138 1.46 44.50 -38.13
CA ALA A 138 2.23 43.27 -38.25
C ALA A 138 3.69 43.41 -37.80
N ALA A 139 4.27 42.33 -37.27
CA ALA A 139 5.68 41.96 -37.48
C ALA A 139 5.99 40.52 -37.02
N THR A 140 6.50 39.70 -37.93
CA THR A 140 7.41 38.56 -37.65
C THR A 140 8.82 39.14 -37.40
N PRO A 141 9.78 38.51 -36.68
CA PRO A 141 10.25 37.14 -36.96
C PRO A 141 10.84 36.33 -35.76
N ALA A 142 11.34 35.14 -36.12
CA ALA A 142 12.43 34.38 -35.49
C ALA A 142 12.07 33.35 -34.40
N GLY A 143 11.72 32.15 -34.87
CA GLY A 143 12.57 30.96 -34.78
C GLY A 143 13.50 30.80 -33.57
N THR A 144 12.99 30.14 -32.54
CA THR A 144 13.77 29.29 -31.63
C THR A 144 12.94 28.04 -31.38
N GLU A 145 13.20 26.99 -32.15
CA GLU A 145 12.76 25.64 -31.84
C GLU A 145 13.50 25.20 -30.56
N SER A 146 12.84 25.37 -29.42
CA SER A 146 13.30 24.83 -28.15
C SER A 146 13.08 23.31 -28.19
N ALA A 147 14.18 22.57 -28.14
CA ALA A 147 14.21 21.14 -27.95
C ALA A 147 13.78 20.78 -26.52
N GLU A 148 12.50 20.96 -26.21
CA GLU A 148 11.82 20.22 -25.16
C GLU A 148 11.13 19.03 -25.82
N ALA A 149 11.90 17.98 -26.10
CA ALA A 149 11.31 16.66 -26.22
C ALA A 149 10.59 16.41 -24.89
N SER A 150 9.26 16.37 -24.91
CA SER A 150 8.49 16.32 -23.67
C SER A 150 8.79 14.99 -22.99
N PHE A 151 8.97 15.03 -21.67
CA PHE A 151 9.17 13.85 -20.83
C PHE A 151 8.15 12.74 -21.13
N THR A 152 6.93 13.09 -21.56
CA THR A 152 5.92 12.15 -22.04
C THR A 152 6.34 11.36 -23.29
N ASP A 153 7.07 11.94 -24.25
CA ASP A 153 7.54 11.23 -25.44
C ASP A 153 8.67 10.25 -25.10
N ALA A 154 9.60 10.66 -24.23
CA ALA A 154 10.67 9.78 -23.76
C ALA A 154 10.12 8.61 -22.93
N LEU A 155 9.14 8.86 -22.05
CA LEU A 155 8.48 7.84 -21.24
C LEU A 155 7.63 6.90 -22.10
N THR A 156 6.95 7.43 -23.12
CA THR A 156 6.16 6.62 -24.07
C THR A 156 7.08 5.72 -24.91
N GLN A 157 8.26 6.21 -25.30
CA GLN A 157 9.28 5.41 -26.00
C GLN A 157 9.93 4.35 -25.09
N GLU A 158 10.15 4.63 -23.81
CA GLU A 158 10.70 3.66 -22.85
C GLU A 158 9.69 2.55 -22.51
N ILE A 159 8.40 2.90 -22.39
CA ILE A 159 7.29 1.93 -22.28
C ILE A 159 7.16 1.08 -23.56
N ALA A 160 7.43 1.66 -24.74
CA ALA A 160 7.44 0.91 -26.00
C ALA A 160 8.69 0.02 -26.17
N ALA A 161 9.85 0.46 -25.69
CA ALA A 161 11.11 -0.29 -25.78
C ALA A 161 11.16 -1.49 -24.82
N THR A 162 10.58 -1.35 -23.62
CA THR A 162 10.41 -2.47 -22.68
C THR A 162 9.43 -3.54 -23.17
N LEU A 163 8.64 -3.26 -24.22
CA LEU A 163 7.73 -4.23 -24.83
C LEU A 163 8.40 -5.14 -25.87
N ASP A 164 9.59 -4.82 -26.40
CA ASP A 164 10.06 -5.46 -27.66
C ASP A 164 11.36 -6.28 -27.59
N GLU A 165 12.23 -6.22 -26.57
CA GLU A 165 13.46 -7.05 -26.64
C GLU A 165 14.25 -7.25 -25.33
N LYS A 166 14.53 -8.52 -24.97
CA LYS A 166 15.88 -9.12 -25.16
C LYS A 166 16.04 -10.57 -24.68
N ALA A 167 16.21 -11.45 -25.67
CA ALA A 167 16.90 -12.72 -25.57
C ALA A 167 18.42 -12.49 -25.79
N GLY A 168 19.27 -12.87 -24.83
CA GLY A 168 20.71 -12.62 -24.95
C GLY A 168 21.58 -13.24 -23.85
N GLY A 169 21.69 -14.57 -23.85
CA GLY A 169 22.93 -15.35 -23.71
C GLY A 169 23.92 -15.19 -22.53
N ALA A 170 23.74 -14.28 -21.59
CA ALA A 170 24.40 -14.38 -20.29
C ALA A 170 23.52 -15.23 -19.37
N VAL A 171 24.09 -16.14 -18.58
CA VAL A 171 23.36 -16.72 -17.44
C VAL A 171 23.20 -15.58 -16.44
N THR A 172 22.18 -14.77 -16.69
CA THR A 172 21.78 -13.71 -15.80
C THR A 172 21.33 -14.40 -14.52
N GLU A 173 21.99 -13.98 -13.44
CA GLU A 173 21.59 -14.31 -12.10
C GLU A 173 20.08 -14.13 -11.95
N SER A 174 19.41 -15.12 -11.37
CA SER A 174 17.97 -15.03 -11.12
C SER A 174 17.68 -13.80 -10.26
N PRO A 175 16.57 -13.06 -10.48
CA PRO A 175 16.12 -12.07 -9.50
C PRO A 175 16.00 -12.69 -8.09
N PHE A 176 15.58 -13.95 -8.01
CA PHE A 176 15.54 -14.72 -6.76
C PHE A 176 16.92 -14.96 -6.12
N GLU A 177 17.94 -15.22 -6.91
CA GLU A 177 19.31 -15.48 -6.41
C GLU A 177 19.95 -14.17 -5.90
N ALA A 178 19.71 -13.06 -6.62
CA ALA A 178 20.14 -11.73 -6.19
C ALA A 178 19.46 -11.32 -4.87
N SER A 179 18.13 -11.52 -4.78
CA SER A 179 17.34 -11.22 -3.59
C SER A 179 17.77 -12.07 -2.38
N LEU A 180 17.95 -13.38 -2.60
CA LEU A 180 18.43 -14.31 -1.58
C LEU A 180 19.83 -13.94 -1.08
N ARG A 181 20.75 -13.58 -1.98
CA ARG A 181 22.08 -13.10 -1.60
C ARG A 181 21.98 -11.84 -0.75
N GLN A 182 21.15 -10.87 -1.14
CA GLN A 182 20.94 -9.65 -0.37
C GLN A 182 20.46 -9.97 1.06
N ARG A 183 19.47 -10.85 1.24
CA ARG A 183 19.00 -11.26 2.58
C ARG A 183 20.10 -11.93 3.39
N LEU A 184 20.92 -12.78 2.77
CA LEU A 184 22.04 -13.44 3.46
C LEU A 184 23.12 -12.46 3.94
N THR A 185 23.23 -11.26 3.33
CA THR A 185 24.14 -10.21 3.84
C THR A 185 23.66 -9.52 5.11
N LEU A 186 22.37 -9.61 5.45
CA LEU A 186 21.81 -8.97 6.64
C LEU A 186 22.15 -9.77 7.90
N ASP A 187 22.59 -9.13 8.98
CA ASP A 187 22.92 -9.83 10.25
C ASP A 187 21.70 -10.38 10.98
N ARG A 188 20.54 -9.77 10.75
CA ARG A 188 19.24 -10.10 11.35
C ARG A 188 18.18 -10.02 10.27
N LEU A 189 17.24 -10.95 10.29
CA LEU A 189 16.10 -10.98 9.39
C LEU A 189 14.82 -10.95 10.21
N SER A 190 13.82 -10.19 9.76
CA SER A 190 12.48 -10.37 10.31
C SER A 190 11.99 -11.81 10.02
N PRO A 191 11.02 -12.34 10.80
CA PRO A 191 10.43 -13.64 10.48
C PRO A 191 9.85 -13.70 9.05
N GLU A 192 9.30 -12.59 8.57
CA GLU A 192 8.77 -12.42 7.21
C GLU A 192 9.88 -12.51 6.16
N ASP A 193 11.00 -11.82 6.37
CA ASP A 193 12.15 -11.90 5.46
C ASP A 193 12.78 -13.29 5.45
N ALA A 194 12.82 -13.97 6.59
CA ALA A 194 13.31 -15.34 6.69
C ALA A 194 12.38 -16.32 5.94
N ARG A 195 11.06 -16.15 6.05
CA ARG A 195 10.06 -16.90 5.26
C ARG A 195 10.27 -16.70 3.77
N ASP A 196 10.38 -15.46 3.31
CA ASP A 196 10.55 -15.14 1.89
C ASP A 196 11.88 -15.66 1.36
N GLY A 197 12.97 -15.53 2.13
CA GLY A 197 14.25 -16.13 1.78
C GLY A 197 14.20 -17.66 1.64
N ILE A 198 13.40 -18.35 2.46
CA ILE A 198 13.21 -19.81 2.33
C ILE A 198 12.50 -20.11 1.00
N ILE A 199 11.43 -19.40 0.66
CA ILE A 199 10.71 -19.56 -0.62
C ILE A 199 11.68 -19.38 -1.80
N GLU A 200 12.46 -18.30 -1.79
CA GLU A 200 13.45 -18.00 -2.83
C GLU A 200 14.52 -19.09 -2.94
N CYS A 201 14.96 -19.65 -1.81
CA CYS A 201 15.90 -20.77 -1.78
C CYS A 201 15.33 -22.01 -2.48
N PHE A 202 14.05 -22.37 -2.25
CA PHE A 202 13.41 -23.47 -2.97
C PHE A 202 13.34 -23.22 -4.47
N VAL A 203 12.97 -21.99 -4.89
CA VAL A 203 12.89 -21.61 -6.31
C VAL A 203 14.27 -21.70 -6.97
N ALA A 204 15.32 -21.21 -6.30
CA ALA A 204 16.69 -21.28 -6.80
C ALA A 204 17.19 -22.73 -6.91
N THR A 205 16.96 -23.56 -5.90
CA THR A 205 17.30 -25.01 -5.91
C THR A 205 16.62 -25.73 -7.07
N HIS A 206 15.32 -25.50 -7.27
CA HIS A 206 14.56 -26.14 -8.34
C HIS A 206 14.98 -25.64 -9.73
N ARG A 207 15.36 -24.37 -9.87
CA ARG A 207 15.95 -23.87 -11.13
C ARG A 207 17.23 -24.64 -11.47
N LYS A 208 18.12 -24.82 -10.50
CA LYS A 208 19.40 -25.51 -10.70
C LYS A 208 19.21 -26.99 -11.10
N SER A 209 18.17 -27.67 -10.59
CA SER A 209 17.87 -29.06 -10.98
C SER A 209 17.31 -29.17 -12.41
N LEU A 210 16.41 -28.26 -12.82
CA LEU A 210 15.79 -28.28 -14.16
C LEU A 210 16.75 -28.02 -15.31
N VAL A 211 17.77 -27.19 -15.10
CA VAL A 211 18.77 -26.88 -16.14
C VAL A 211 19.48 -28.17 -16.63
N GLN A 212 19.44 -29.26 -15.84
CA GLN A 212 20.02 -30.54 -16.21
C GLN A 212 19.09 -31.43 -17.07
N GLU A 213 17.78 -31.20 -17.11
CA GLU A 213 16.80 -32.12 -17.73
C GLU A 213 16.40 -31.78 -19.19
N GLY A 214 17.08 -30.81 -19.82
CA GLY A 214 16.89 -30.50 -21.24
C GLY A 214 15.72 -29.54 -21.54
N PRO A 215 15.51 -29.16 -22.82
CA PRO A 215 14.67 -28.02 -23.17
C PRO A 215 13.18 -28.36 -23.03
N ALA A 216 12.57 -27.88 -21.94
CA ALA A 216 11.13 -27.82 -21.79
C ALA A 216 10.52 -26.87 -22.85
N THR A 217 9.32 -27.19 -23.32
CA THR A 217 8.52 -26.35 -24.25
C THR A 217 8.00 -25.06 -23.62
N GLU A 218 8.10 -24.93 -22.30
CA GLU A 218 7.66 -23.77 -21.53
C GLU A 218 8.84 -22.85 -21.20
N SER A 219 8.65 -21.53 -21.30
CA SER A 219 9.70 -20.58 -20.96
C SER A 219 10.10 -20.70 -19.49
N LEU A 220 11.40 -20.72 -19.20
CA LEU A 220 11.96 -20.84 -17.84
C LEU A 220 11.32 -19.86 -16.82
N PRO A 221 11.05 -18.57 -17.15
CA PRO A 221 10.43 -17.64 -16.20
C PRO A 221 8.99 -18.03 -15.83
N ALA A 222 8.17 -18.45 -16.81
CA ALA A 222 6.79 -18.87 -16.55
C ALA A 222 6.74 -20.11 -15.64
N TYR A 223 7.65 -21.07 -15.86
CA TYR A 223 7.79 -22.23 -15.00
C TYR A 223 8.19 -21.81 -13.57
N GLN A 224 9.16 -20.90 -13.43
CA GLN A 224 9.59 -20.39 -12.13
C GLN A 224 8.46 -19.71 -11.35
N GLY A 225 7.66 -18.88 -12.01
CA GLY A 225 6.50 -18.22 -11.38
C GLY A 225 5.48 -19.23 -10.85
N LYS A 226 5.13 -20.24 -11.66
CA LYS A 226 4.23 -21.34 -11.22
C LYS A 226 4.81 -22.13 -10.05
N PHE A 227 6.11 -22.41 -10.09
CA PHE A 227 6.79 -23.11 -9.01
C PHE A 227 6.80 -22.30 -7.71
N GLU A 228 7.16 -21.02 -7.76
CA GLU A 228 7.11 -20.12 -6.61
C GLU A 228 5.70 -20.07 -6.00
N ALA A 229 4.68 -19.86 -6.83
CA ALA A 229 3.30 -19.81 -6.36
C ALA A 229 2.86 -21.12 -5.69
N SER A 230 3.31 -22.26 -6.22
CA SER A 230 3.09 -23.57 -5.59
C SER A 230 3.77 -23.66 -4.22
N VAL A 231 5.03 -23.24 -4.08
CA VAL A 231 5.76 -23.20 -2.79
C VAL A 231 5.03 -22.30 -1.79
N ARG A 232 4.64 -21.08 -2.20
CA ARG A 232 3.87 -20.14 -1.35
C ARG A 232 2.55 -20.74 -0.89
N ARG A 233 1.83 -21.42 -1.79
CA ARG A 233 0.57 -22.09 -1.47
C ARG A 233 0.79 -23.21 -0.44
N MET A 234 1.79 -24.06 -0.63
CA MET A 234 2.11 -25.14 0.33
C MET A 234 2.52 -24.59 1.71
N MET A 235 3.29 -23.50 1.76
CA MET A 235 3.58 -22.84 3.04
C MET A 235 2.32 -22.26 3.69
N ARG A 236 1.45 -21.59 2.93
CA ARG A 236 0.16 -21.09 3.45
C ARG A 236 -0.69 -22.22 4.05
N GLU A 237 -0.82 -23.33 3.33
CA GLU A 237 -1.52 -24.53 3.80
C GLU A 237 -0.89 -25.08 5.09
N PHE A 238 0.45 -25.14 5.16
CA PHE A 238 1.18 -25.58 6.35
C PHE A 238 0.92 -24.66 7.56
N PHE A 239 1.09 -23.35 7.41
CA PHE A 239 0.87 -22.39 8.50
C PHE A 239 -0.59 -22.40 8.98
N ALA A 240 -1.55 -22.46 8.06
CA ALA A 240 -2.97 -22.60 8.38
C ALA A 240 -3.26 -23.88 9.19
N ALA A 241 -2.65 -25.02 8.81
CA ALA A 241 -2.79 -26.27 9.54
C ALA A 241 -2.20 -26.22 10.96
N GLN A 242 -1.21 -25.37 11.20
CA GLN A 242 -0.62 -25.12 12.53
C GLN A 242 -1.35 -24.02 13.32
N GLY A 243 -2.44 -23.45 12.79
CA GLY A 243 -3.17 -22.35 13.43
C GLY A 243 -2.36 -21.06 13.51
N ALA A 244 -1.44 -20.84 12.56
CA ALA A 244 -0.58 -19.66 12.48
C ALA A 244 -0.85 -18.86 11.21
N SER A 245 -0.59 -17.55 11.26
CA SER A 245 -0.65 -16.69 10.08
C SER A 245 0.57 -16.93 9.19
N PHE A 246 0.34 -17.01 7.88
CA PHE A 246 1.44 -17.00 6.91
C PHE A 246 2.11 -15.62 6.83
N ASP A 247 1.33 -14.56 7.02
CA ASP A 247 1.79 -13.16 6.93
C ASP A 247 2.58 -12.74 8.17
N GLU A 248 2.35 -13.40 9.31
CA GLU A 248 3.09 -13.21 10.57
C GLU A 248 3.72 -14.56 11.00
N PRO A 249 4.75 -15.05 10.26
CA PRO A 249 5.27 -16.38 10.48
C PRO A 249 6.04 -16.46 11.80
N ARG A 250 5.78 -17.51 12.58
CA ARG A 250 6.58 -17.83 13.76
C ARG A 250 7.89 -18.52 13.34
N ILE A 251 9.03 -18.05 13.84
CA ILE A 251 10.35 -18.58 13.44
C ILE A 251 10.50 -20.07 13.77
N GLU A 252 9.82 -20.56 14.82
CA GLU A 252 9.84 -21.97 15.21
C GLU A 252 9.12 -22.85 14.18
N LEU A 253 8.09 -22.30 13.52
CA LEU A 253 7.32 -23.01 12.51
C LEU A 253 8.03 -23.01 11.15
N LEU A 254 8.93 -22.05 10.87
CA LEU A 254 9.65 -22.01 9.59
C LEU A 254 10.55 -23.22 9.36
N GLN A 255 11.17 -23.76 10.42
CA GLN A 255 11.94 -25.01 10.31
C GLN A 255 11.06 -26.20 9.93
N GLN A 256 9.84 -26.27 10.48
CA GLN A 256 8.89 -27.34 10.17
C GLN A 256 8.30 -27.17 8.77
N ALA A 257 7.98 -25.93 8.38
CA ALA A 257 7.52 -25.58 7.03
C ALA A 257 8.56 -25.97 5.97
N ARG A 258 9.86 -25.73 6.24
CA ARG A 258 10.96 -26.15 5.37
C ARG A 258 10.96 -27.66 5.15
N LEU A 259 10.93 -28.45 6.21
CA LEU A 259 10.90 -29.92 6.12
C LEU A 259 9.63 -30.41 5.39
N HIS A 260 8.50 -29.76 5.61
CA HIS A 260 7.26 -30.07 4.89
C HIS A 260 7.37 -29.81 3.39
N LEU A 261 8.01 -28.72 2.98
CA LEU A 261 8.29 -28.42 1.58
C LEU A 261 9.27 -29.41 0.96
N GLU A 262 10.35 -29.77 1.66
CA GLU A 262 11.32 -30.78 1.22
C GLU A 262 10.62 -32.12 0.89
N GLU A 263 9.74 -32.56 1.79
CA GLU A 263 8.93 -33.78 1.62
C GLU A 263 7.95 -33.66 0.45
N LYS A 264 7.20 -32.55 0.35
CA LYS A 264 6.16 -32.36 -0.68
C LYS A 264 6.71 -32.17 -2.09
N LEU A 265 7.87 -31.54 -2.21
CA LEU A 265 8.51 -31.27 -3.49
C LEU A 265 9.40 -32.42 -3.97
N GLY A 266 9.60 -33.44 -3.13
CA GLY A 266 10.41 -34.61 -3.48
C GLY A 266 11.86 -34.24 -3.79
N LEU A 267 12.48 -33.41 -2.92
CA LEU A 267 13.87 -32.98 -3.09
C LEU A 267 14.89 -34.13 -2.97
N ASP A 268 14.45 -35.36 -2.69
CA ASP A 268 15.25 -36.58 -2.68
C ASP A 268 15.97 -36.86 -4.01
N ASN A 269 15.46 -36.31 -5.12
CA ASN A 269 16.06 -36.46 -6.45
C ASN A 269 17.03 -35.33 -6.81
N VAL A 270 17.19 -34.31 -5.96
CA VAL A 270 18.13 -33.21 -6.20
C VAL A 270 19.56 -33.69 -5.94
N PRO A 271 20.53 -33.35 -6.81
CA PRO A 271 21.93 -33.69 -6.57
C PRO A 271 22.43 -33.28 -5.18
N GLU A 272 23.11 -34.18 -4.48
CA GLU A 272 23.57 -34.00 -3.09
C GLU A 272 24.27 -32.65 -2.85
N PRO A 273 25.17 -32.13 -3.72
CA PRO A 273 25.81 -30.83 -3.51
C PRO A 273 24.82 -29.66 -3.47
N ILE A 274 23.77 -29.71 -4.29
CA ILE A 274 22.73 -28.66 -4.35
C ILE A 274 21.86 -28.75 -3.08
N LEU A 275 21.55 -29.96 -2.63
CA LEU A 275 20.78 -30.17 -1.41
C LEU A 275 21.54 -29.71 -0.15
N VAL A 276 22.87 -29.90 -0.10
CA VAL A 276 23.71 -29.37 0.98
C VAL A 276 23.67 -27.84 0.99
N GLU A 277 23.88 -27.19 -0.16
CA GLU A 277 23.80 -25.72 -0.29
C GLU A 277 22.42 -25.19 0.15
N HIS A 278 21.34 -25.82 -0.31
CA HIS A 278 19.97 -25.49 0.08
C HIS A 278 19.76 -25.54 1.60
N ASN A 279 20.23 -26.61 2.24
CA ASN A 279 20.10 -26.80 3.68
C ASN A 279 20.89 -25.77 4.49
N GLU A 280 22.11 -25.44 4.05
CA GLU A 280 22.95 -24.41 4.69
C GLU A 280 22.29 -23.04 4.61
N VAL A 281 21.80 -22.65 3.42
CA VAL A 281 21.11 -21.36 3.21
C VAL A 281 19.85 -21.27 4.08
N CYS A 282 18.99 -22.29 4.06
CA CYS A 282 17.78 -22.28 4.87
C CYS A 282 18.08 -22.25 6.38
N ALA A 283 19.11 -22.97 6.84
CA ALA A 283 19.53 -22.93 8.24
C ALA A 283 20.04 -21.53 8.66
N GLU A 284 20.80 -20.86 7.78
CA GLU A 284 21.30 -19.51 8.03
C GLU A 284 20.17 -18.48 8.07
N LEU A 285 19.20 -18.55 7.16
CA LEU A 285 18.01 -17.67 7.17
C LEU A 285 17.22 -17.81 8.48
N ILE A 286 16.97 -19.04 8.94
CA ILE A 286 16.28 -19.31 10.20
C ILE A 286 17.11 -18.82 11.41
N SER A 287 18.43 -18.99 11.36
CA SER A 287 19.36 -18.50 12.39
C SER A 287 19.32 -16.98 12.53
N LYS A 288 19.38 -16.26 11.41
CA LYS A 288 19.25 -14.79 11.35
C LYS A 288 17.87 -14.31 11.84
N GLY A 289 16.80 -15.06 11.54
CA GLY A 289 15.46 -14.82 12.06
C GLY A 289 15.36 -14.97 13.59
N ARG A 290 16.04 -15.97 14.18
CA ARG A 290 16.10 -16.12 15.65
C ARG A 290 16.86 -14.98 16.32
N LYS A 291 18.00 -14.57 15.77
CA LYS A 291 18.79 -13.43 16.27
C LYS A 291 18.00 -12.13 16.28
N PHE A 292 17.06 -11.95 15.34
CA PHE A 292 16.16 -10.80 15.34
C PHE A 292 15.28 -10.78 16.59
N LEU A 293 14.63 -11.90 16.92
CA LEU A 293 13.77 -12.01 18.11
C LEU A 293 14.55 -11.86 19.43
N GLU A 294 15.76 -12.40 19.50
CA GLU A 294 16.65 -12.22 20.67
C GLU A 294 16.99 -10.73 20.89
N GLY A 295 17.19 -9.96 19.82
CA GLY A 295 17.46 -8.53 19.89
C GLY A 295 16.26 -7.70 20.37
N VAL A 296 15.03 -8.17 20.11
CA VAL A 296 13.79 -7.48 20.52
C VAL A 296 13.48 -7.71 22.01
N ALA A 297 13.80 -8.88 22.54
CA ALA A 297 13.49 -9.25 23.93
C ALA A 297 14.29 -8.45 24.99
N VAL A 298 15.40 -7.81 24.62
CA VAL A 298 16.29 -7.09 25.56
C VAL A 298 15.86 -5.63 25.79
N GLY A 299 14.84 -5.14 25.10
CA GLY A 299 14.47 -3.71 25.08
C GLY A 299 13.40 -3.24 26.06
N ILE A 300 12.77 -4.11 26.86
CA ILE A 300 11.76 -3.68 27.86
C ILE A 300 12.49 -3.42 29.18
N PRO A 301 12.61 -2.16 29.66
CA PRO A 301 13.19 -1.88 30.96
C PRO A 301 12.24 -2.45 32.03
N THR A 302 12.64 -3.56 32.64
CA THR A 302 11.88 -4.23 33.69
C THR A 302 11.98 -3.52 35.05
N ALA A 303 12.49 -2.29 35.10
CA ALA A 303 12.89 -1.61 36.32
C ALA A 303 11.78 -0.78 37.00
N GLU A 304 10.56 -0.65 36.45
CA GLU A 304 9.56 0.31 36.97
C GLU A 304 8.16 -0.27 37.25
N VAL A 305 8.04 -1.58 37.53
CA VAL A 305 6.74 -2.20 37.89
C VAL A 305 6.75 -2.87 39.29
N ALA A 306 7.82 -2.72 40.08
CA ALA A 306 7.94 -3.37 41.38
C ALA A 306 7.33 -2.60 42.58
N ALA A 307 6.45 -1.61 42.37
CA ALA A 307 5.89 -0.80 43.46
C ALA A 307 4.39 -0.45 43.32
N ALA A 308 3.57 -1.35 42.77
CA ALA A 308 2.12 -1.23 42.84
C ALA A 308 1.58 -2.02 44.04
N GLU A 309 0.92 -1.30 44.94
CA GLU A 309 0.32 -1.75 46.21
C GLU A 309 -0.60 -2.96 46.06
N GLU A 310 -0.63 -3.79 47.11
CA GLU A 310 -1.54 -4.93 47.25
C GLU A 310 -3.02 -4.51 47.09
N PRO A 311 -3.83 -5.32 46.37
CA PRO A 311 -5.25 -5.02 46.19
C PRO A 311 -6.00 -5.17 47.51
N ARG A 312 -6.63 -4.08 47.97
CA ARG A 312 -7.55 -4.09 49.10
C ARG A 312 -8.82 -4.86 48.74
N GLU A 313 -9.15 -5.85 49.55
CA GLU A 313 -10.46 -6.53 49.54
C GLU A 313 -11.58 -5.51 49.75
N ILE A 314 -12.49 -5.40 48.77
CA ILE A 314 -13.74 -4.64 48.90
C ILE A 314 -14.85 -5.67 49.18
N GLU A 315 -15.29 -5.73 50.44
CA GLU A 315 -16.51 -6.46 50.81
C GLU A 315 -17.75 -5.72 50.26
N PRO A 316 -18.70 -6.41 49.60
CA PRO A 316 -19.93 -5.79 49.13
C PRO A 316 -20.92 -5.59 50.28
N VAL A 317 -21.16 -4.33 50.66
CA VAL A 317 -22.23 -3.93 51.59
C VAL A 317 -23.58 -4.00 50.86
N ILE A 318 -24.32 -5.09 51.07
CA ILE A 318 -25.72 -5.21 50.65
C ILE A 318 -26.60 -4.58 51.74
N LYS A 319 -27.20 -3.41 51.45
CA LYS A 319 -28.30 -2.86 52.26
C LYS A 319 -29.63 -3.48 51.79
N PRO A 320 -30.46 -4.08 52.66
CA PRO A 320 -31.79 -4.52 52.30
C PRO A 320 -32.75 -3.33 52.16
N ALA A 321 -33.56 -3.36 51.11
CA ALA A 321 -34.61 -2.38 50.87
C ALA A 321 -35.75 -2.52 51.90
N GLU A 322 -36.09 -1.42 52.56
CA GLU A 322 -37.27 -1.31 53.42
C GLU A 322 -38.54 -1.41 52.58
N VAL A 323 -39.35 -2.42 52.88
CA VAL A 323 -40.70 -2.59 52.36
C VAL A 323 -41.62 -1.63 53.13
N GLY A 324 -41.91 -0.49 52.51
CA GLY A 324 -42.94 0.44 52.95
C GLY A 324 -44.33 -0.11 52.59
N VAL A 325 -45.05 -0.57 53.60
CA VAL A 325 -46.49 -0.84 53.55
C VAL A 325 -47.21 0.50 53.65
N SER A 326 -48.02 0.86 52.65
CA SER A 326 -48.95 2.00 52.73
C SER A 326 -50.27 1.66 52.05
N GLU A 327 -51.27 1.69 52.93
CA GLU A 327 -52.74 1.75 52.89
C GLU A 327 -53.58 1.57 51.62
N PRO A 328 -54.81 1.01 51.78
CA PRO A 328 -55.75 0.71 50.71
C PRO A 328 -56.73 1.87 50.47
N GLY A 329 -57.03 2.13 49.21
CA GLY A 329 -58.24 2.84 48.82
C GLY A 329 -58.01 4.07 47.96
N GLU A 330 -57.82 3.85 46.66
CA GLU A 330 -58.42 4.73 45.67
C GLU A 330 -58.73 3.92 44.41
N GLU A 331 -60.02 3.64 44.26
CA GLU A 331 -60.65 2.99 43.12
C GLU A 331 -60.64 3.99 41.96
N ILE A 332 -59.62 3.92 41.11
CA ILE A 332 -59.61 4.60 39.80
C ILE A 332 -59.54 3.51 38.73
N ALA A 333 -60.72 3.04 38.34
CA ALA A 333 -60.89 2.27 37.12
C ALA A 333 -60.80 3.24 35.93
N GLU A 334 -59.58 3.61 35.53
CA GLU A 334 -59.34 4.03 34.15
C GLU A 334 -58.99 2.78 33.35
N GLU A 335 -59.94 2.36 32.51
CA GLU A 335 -59.69 1.31 31.52
C GLU A 335 -58.42 1.67 30.74
N PRO A 336 -57.46 0.74 30.60
CA PRO A 336 -56.22 1.00 29.89
C PRO A 336 -56.59 1.44 28.47
N THR A 337 -56.35 2.72 28.18
CA THR A 337 -56.58 3.27 26.85
C THR A 337 -55.60 2.56 25.92
N VAL A 338 -56.12 1.60 25.16
CA VAL A 338 -55.35 0.82 24.20
C VAL A 338 -54.93 1.80 23.10
N LEU A 339 -53.71 2.30 23.20
CA LEU A 339 -53.13 3.11 22.13
C LEU A 339 -53.10 2.26 20.85
N PRO A 340 -53.44 2.84 19.68
CA PRO A 340 -53.26 2.17 18.41
C PRO A 340 -51.82 1.70 18.28
N VAL A 341 -51.62 0.51 17.70
CA VAL A 341 -50.29 -0.08 17.52
C VAL A 341 -49.36 0.87 16.78
N GLU A 342 -49.91 1.69 15.88
CA GLU A 342 -49.19 2.71 15.11
C GLU A 342 -48.60 3.82 16.00
N GLU A 343 -49.30 4.22 17.06
CA GLU A 343 -48.85 5.25 17.99
C GLU A 343 -47.77 4.70 18.93
N ILE A 344 -47.92 3.45 19.38
CA ILE A 344 -46.90 2.73 20.15
C ILE A 344 -45.61 2.61 19.32
N VAL A 345 -45.72 2.24 18.05
CA VAL A 345 -44.56 2.11 17.14
C VAL A 345 -43.90 3.46 16.86
N ALA A 346 -44.68 4.54 16.69
CA ALA A 346 -44.14 5.88 16.51
C ALA A 346 -43.34 6.35 17.74
N ARG A 347 -43.91 6.14 18.94
CA ARG A 347 -43.27 6.52 20.20
C ARG A 347 -41.97 5.74 20.46
N LEU A 348 -41.98 4.43 20.21
CA LEU A 348 -40.77 3.60 20.32
C LEU A 348 -39.69 4.02 19.33
N ARG A 349 -40.07 4.44 18.11
CA ARG A 349 -39.10 4.92 17.11
C ARG A 349 -38.43 6.21 17.54
N ASP A 350 -39.17 7.13 18.15
CA ASP A 350 -38.60 8.40 18.63
C ASP A 350 -37.74 8.22 19.89
N GLU A 351 -38.15 7.36 20.83
CA GLU A 351 -37.29 6.97 21.97
C GLU A 351 -35.98 6.30 21.51
N LEU A 352 -36.05 5.39 20.54
CA LEU A 352 -34.87 4.73 19.99
C LEU A 352 -33.95 5.76 19.28
N ARG A 353 -34.52 6.71 18.55
CA ARG A 353 -33.76 7.77 17.88
C ARG A 353 -33.04 8.67 18.88
N GLU A 354 -33.66 8.96 20.03
CA GLU A 354 -33.04 9.78 21.07
C GLU A 354 -31.98 9.03 21.87
N LEU A 355 -32.19 7.74 22.16
CA LEU A 355 -31.16 6.87 22.75
C LEU A 355 -29.93 6.76 21.84
N VAL A 356 -30.13 6.58 20.53
CA VAL A 356 -29.03 6.57 19.55
C VAL A 356 -28.32 7.93 19.52
N ARG A 357 -29.04 9.05 19.56
CA ARG A 357 -28.43 10.40 19.62
C ARG A 357 -27.60 10.58 20.90
N GLN A 358 -28.09 10.12 22.04
CA GLN A 358 -27.39 10.20 23.32
C GLN A 358 -26.13 9.33 23.32
N GLU A 359 -26.19 8.11 22.81
CA GLU A 359 -25.05 7.19 22.73
C GLU A 359 -23.97 7.71 21.76
N VAL A 360 -24.37 8.23 20.59
CA VAL A 360 -23.44 8.85 19.63
C VAL A 360 -22.75 10.07 20.25
N SER A 361 -23.50 10.87 21.02
CA SER A 361 -22.95 12.04 21.72
C SER A 361 -22.00 11.65 22.86
N HIS A 362 -22.28 10.58 23.59
CA HIS A 362 -21.39 10.01 24.61
C HIS A 362 -20.11 9.43 23.98
N SER A 363 -20.26 8.72 22.86
CA SER A 363 -19.16 8.14 22.08
C SER A 363 -18.22 9.20 21.52
N LEU A 364 -18.76 10.33 21.06
CA LEU A 364 -17.99 11.45 20.55
C LEU A 364 -17.25 12.23 21.66
N SER A 365 -17.80 12.26 22.88
CA SER A 365 -17.20 13.00 24.01
C SER A 365 -16.11 12.21 24.76
N LEU A 366 -16.05 10.88 24.61
CA LEU A 366 -15.10 10.01 25.33
C LEU A 366 -13.85 9.63 24.51
N SER A 367 -13.74 10.05 23.25
CA SER A 367 -12.63 9.70 22.36
C SER A 367 -11.51 10.74 22.32
N GLN A 368 -11.22 11.43 23.44
CA GLN A 368 -9.89 12.02 23.62
C GLN A 368 -8.92 10.90 24.02
N LYS A 369 -8.61 10.03 23.06
CA LYS A 369 -7.55 9.03 23.19
C LYS A 369 -6.28 9.80 23.57
N PRO A 370 -5.61 9.46 24.70
CA PRO A 370 -4.42 10.18 25.12
C PRO A 370 -3.41 10.17 23.97
N SER A 371 -3.00 11.37 23.54
CA SER A 371 -2.12 11.54 22.38
C SER A 371 -0.78 10.89 22.70
N LEU A 372 -0.55 9.70 22.16
CA LEU A 372 0.75 9.04 22.24
C LEU A 372 1.80 9.95 21.59
N PRO A 373 3.03 10.00 22.12
CA PRO A 373 4.10 10.77 21.50
C PRO A 373 4.31 10.29 20.06
N LEU A 374 4.36 11.24 19.12
CA LEU A 374 4.53 10.96 17.70
C LEU A 374 5.92 10.36 17.45
N LYS A 375 5.97 9.26 16.71
CA LYS A 375 7.24 8.61 16.36
C LYS A 375 7.79 9.20 15.06
N PRO A 376 9.11 9.44 14.96
CA PRO A 376 9.73 9.86 13.71
C PRO A 376 9.61 8.75 12.64
N PRO A 377 9.49 9.10 11.35
CA PRO A 377 9.55 8.13 10.26
C PRO A 377 10.89 7.40 10.22
N SER A 378 10.88 6.15 9.76
CA SER A 378 12.06 5.30 9.62
C SER A 378 12.31 4.94 8.15
N GLY A 379 13.53 4.44 7.84
CA GLY A 379 13.84 3.90 6.52
C GLY A 379 13.88 4.94 5.39
N ILE A 380 14.15 6.22 5.68
CA ILE A 380 14.26 7.22 4.64
C ILE A 380 15.39 6.90 3.65
N ALA A 381 15.04 6.86 2.37
CA ALA A 381 15.93 6.63 1.25
C ALA A 381 15.81 7.78 0.24
N ALA A 382 16.88 8.01 -0.51
CA ALA A 382 16.95 9.02 -1.55
C ALA A 382 17.48 8.40 -2.85
N HIS A 383 16.87 8.77 -3.97
CA HIS A 383 17.29 8.43 -5.32
C HIS A 383 17.41 9.71 -6.14
N VAL A 384 18.44 9.79 -7.00
CA VAL A 384 18.65 10.94 -7.89
C VAL A 384 18.55 10.49 -9.34
N ALA A 385 17.67 11.14 -10.09
CA ALA A 385 17.58 11.01 -11.55
C ALA A 385 17.76 12.40 -12.19
N GLY A 386 18.93 12.61 -12.80
CA GLY A 386 19.33 13.92 -13.30
C GLY A 386 19.41 14.95 -12.16
N ARG A 387 18.65 16.04 -12.25
CA ARG A 387 18.58 17.08 -11.21
C ARG A 387 17.38 16.94 -10.27
N THR A 388 16.71 15.79 -10.30
CA THR A 388 15.54 15.51 -9.46
C THR A 388 15.93 14.54 -8.36
N VAL A 389 15.59 14.89 -7.13
CA VAL A 389 15.71 14.00 -5.96
C VAL A 389 14.34 13.41 -5.66
N PHE A 390 14.29 12.09 -5.51
CA PHE A 390 13.14 11.33 -5.05
C PHE A 390 13.44 10.80 -3.65
N LEU A 391 12.53 11.03 -2.71
CA LEU A 391 12.60 10.53 -1.35
C LEU A 391 11.46 9.56 -1.11
N ALA A 392 11.74 8.47 -0.40
CA ALA A 392 10.74 7.52 0.09
C ALA A 392 11.11 7.08 1.52
N TRP A 393 10.13 6.72 2.33
CA TRP A 393 10.33 6.22 3.69
C TRP A 393 9.26 5.20 4.07
N PHE A 394 9.38 4.55 5.23
CA PHE A 394 8.35 3.64 5.71
C PHE A 394 7.18 4.41 6.32
N ASP A 395 5.98 4.01 5.91
CA ASP A 395 4.74 4.55 6.45
C ASP A 395 4.62 4.25 7.95
N GLN A 396 4.04 5.18 8.70
CA GLN A 396 3.77 5.01 10.12
C GLN A 396 2.26 4.84 10.31
N PRO A 397 1.81 3.69 10.85
CA PRO A 397 0.39 3.49 11.11
C PRO A 397 -0.12 4.57 12.07
N ASP A 398 -1.36 5.00 11.85
CA ASP A 398 -2.06 6.02 12.64
C ASP A 398 -1.50 7.45 12.53
N GLN A 399 -0.59 7.73 11.59
CA GLN A 399 -0.04 9.08 11.38
C GLN A 399 -0.65 9.76 10.15
N PRO A 400 -1.29 10.94 10.30
CA PRO A 400 -2.04 11.56 9.22
C PRO A 400 -1.20 12.30 8.17
N GLY A 401 0.09 12.58 8.42
CA GLY A 401 0.95 13.07 7.35
C GLY A 401 2.42 13.29 7.72
N TYR A 402 3.16 13.86 6.77
CA TYR A 402 4.61 14.02 6.83
C TYR A 402 5.09 15.41 6.40
N HIS A 403 6.09 15.96 7.10
CA HIS A 403 6.84 17.12 6.62
C HIS A 403 8.25 16.73 6.19
N VAL A 404 8.71 17.29 5.07
CA VAL A 404 10.05 17.03 4.54
C VAL A 404 10.93 18.25 4.76
N TYR A 405 12.16 18.01 5.19
CA TYR A 405 13.15 19.03 5.50
C TYR A 405 14.40 18.83 4.67
N LYS A 406 15.02 19.94 4.25
CA LYS A 406 16.34 19.99 3.62
C LYS A 406 17.29 20.77 4.50
N ARG A 407 18.53 20.31 4.60
CA ARG A 407 19.56 21.02 5.36
C ARG A 407 20.17 22.14 4.52
N GLU A 408 20.13 23.36 5.03
CA GLU A 408 20.77 24.54 4.46
C GLU A 408 21.77 25.10 5.49
N GLY A 409 23.06 24.81 5.28
CA GLY A 409 24.11 25.08 6.26
C GLY A 409 23.91 24.27 7.55
N SER A 410 23.67 24.97 8.67
CA SER A 410 23.41 24.35 9.97
C SER A 410 21.92 24.18 10.29
N GLN A 411 21.03 24.72 9.46
CA GLN A 411 19.59 24.76 9.73
C GLN A 411 18.82 23.76 8.86
N TRP A 412 17.68 23.30 9.38
CA TRP A 412 16.71 22.52 8.63
C TRP A 412 15.61 23.44 8.12
N VAL A 413 15.42 23.47 6.80
CA VAL A 413 14.37 24.25 6.13
C VAL A 413 13.29 23.29 5.66
N ARG A 414 12.04 23.58 6.04
CA ARG A 414 10.87 22.78 5.61
C ARG A 414 10.62 23.01 4.12
N LEU A 415 10.49 21.92 3.37
CA LEU A 415 10.20 21.95 1.94
C LEU A 415 8.70 21.83 1.63
N THR A 416 7.92 21.21 2.52
CA THR A 416 6.49 20.98 2.29
C THR A 416 5.64 22.03 3.02
N PRO A 417 4.77 22.78 2.31
CA PRO A 417 3.92 23.79 2.93
C PRO A 417 2.75 23.18 3.74
N ALA A 418 2.37 21.93 3.42
CA ALA A 418 1.36 21.15 4.12
C ALA A 418 1.85 19.71 4.35
N PRO A 419 1.31 18.98 5.33
CA PRO A 419 1.64 17.58 5.55
C PRO A 419 1.32 16.73 4.32
N LEU A 420 2.28 15.91 3.90
CA LEU A 420 2.09 14.93 2.84
C LEU A 420 1.33 13.74 3.39
N ALA A 421 0.29 13.28 2.69
CA ALA A 421 -0.43 12.06 3.06
C ALA A 421 0.29 10.76 2.66
N ARG A 422 1.40 10.87 1.92
CA ARG A 422 2.13 9.73 1.36
C ARG A 422 3.57 9.72 1.85
N PRO A 423 4.19 8.53 2.01
CA PRO A 423 5.55 8.41 2.47
C PRO A 423 6.58 8.60 1.33
N SER A 424 6.34 9.58 0.45
CA SER A 424 7.22 9.89 -0.67
C SER A 424 7.19 11.39 -1.01
N PHE A 425 8.31 11.89 -1.55
CA PHE A 425 8.44 13.29 -1.93
C PHE A 425 9.38 13.45 -3.13
N ARG A 426 9.04 14.36 -4.04
CA ARG A 426 9.84 14.69 -5.22
C ARG A 426 10.31 16.15 -5.15
N LEU A 427 11.61 16.34 -5.28
CA LEU A 427 12.24 17.65 -5.31
C LEU A 427 12.93 17.87 -6.67
N GLY A 428 12.35 18.73 -7.50
CA GLY A 428 12.88 19.05 -8.83
C GLY A 428 14.04 20.05 -8.80
N SER A 429 14.76 20.12 -9.93
CA SER A 429 15.68 21.20 -10.31
C SER A 429 16.71 21.59 -9.25
N GLN A 430 17.35 20.61 -8.62
CA GLN A 430 18.40 20.87 -7.64
C GLN A 430 19.73 21.24 -8.31
N SER A 431 20.44 22.19 -7.71
CA SER A 431 21.83 22.49 -8.04
C SER A 431 22.73 21.33 -7.64
N GLU A 432 23.79 21.08 -8.41
CA GLU A 432 24.80 20.07 -8.08
C GLU A 432 25.38 20.30 -6.68
N GLY A 433 25.58 19.21 -5.95
CA GLY A 433 26.15 19.25 -4.59
C GLY A 433 25.59 18.21 -3.63
N ASP A 434 26.15 18.20 -2.43
CA ASP A 434 25.73 17.31 -1.35
C ASP A 434 24.51 17.91 -0.63
N LEU A 435 23.40 17.21 -0.71
CA LEU A 435 22.14 17.56 -0.07
C LEU A 435 21.88 16.61 1.10
N ALA A 436 21.24 17.10 2.16
CA ALA A 436 20.78 16.28 3.27
C ALA A 436 19.29 16.52 3.54
N PHE A 437 18.55 15.43 3.74
CA PHE A 437 17.11 15.44 3.96
C PHE A 437 16.73 14.70 5.23
N ALA A 438 15.62 15.09 5.84
CA ALA A 438 14.98 14.41 6.96
C ALA A 438 13.46 14.61 6.89
N VAL A 439 12.69 13.78 7.60
CA VAL A 439 11.22 13.81 7.57
C VAL A 439 10.68 13.75 9.01
N SER A 440 9.58 14.47 9.31
CA SER A 440 8.81 14.31 10.56
C SER A 440 7.41 13.76 10.25
N THR A 441 6.79 13.06 11.21
CA THR A 441 5.34 12.78 11.17
C THR A 441 4.57 13.98 11.72
N VAL A 442 3.33 14.14 11.27
CA VAL A 442 2.41 15.21 11.69
C VAL A 442 1.09 14.59 12.13
N SER A 443 0.60 14.96 13.32
CA SER A 443 -0.71 14.52 13.84
C SER A 443 -1.87 15.29 13.23
N ALA A 444 -3.10 14.86 13.51
CA ALA A 444 -4.31 15.51 13.00
C ALA A 444 -4.47 16.93 13.59
N GLU A 445 -3.90 17.15 14.78
CA GLU A 445 -3.84 18.44 15.47
C GLU A 445 -2.65 19.31 15.01
N GLY A 446 -1.86 18.85 14.03
CA GLY A 446 -0.71 19.57 13.50
C GLY A 446 0.55 19.53 14.38
N LYS A 447 0.62 18.63 15.37
CA LYS A 447 1.84 18.42 16.15
C LYS A 447 2.83 17.60 15.33
N GLU A 448 4.13 17.86 15.48
CA GLU A 448 5.17 17.13 14.76
C GLU A 448 6.00 16.25 15.68
N SER A 449 6.49 15.12 15.16
CA SER A 449 7.51 14.32 15.81
C SER A 449 8.90 14.98 15.72
N GLU A 450 9.88 14.33 16.35
CA GLU A 450 11.29 14.56 16.01
C GLU A 450 11.56 14.23 14.52
N LEU A 451 12.68 14.72 13.99
CA LEU A 451 13.12 14.40 12.64
C LEU A 451 13.63 12.95 12.57
N SER A 452 13.40 12.30 11.42
CA SER A 452 14.00 11.02 11.07
C SER A 452 15.53 11.07 11.10
N THR A 453 16.16 9.91 10.93
CA THR A 453 17.56 9.87 10.48
C THR A 453 17.72 10.69 9.20
N GLN A 454 18.86 11.36 9.03
CA GLN A 454 19.11 12.12 7.81
C GLN A 454 19.57 11.19 6.69
N VAL A 455 19.12 11.43 5.47
CA VAL A 455 19.69 10.85 4.25
C VAL A 455 20.51 11.90 3.51
N ARG A 456 21.66 11.51 2.98
CA ARG A 456 22.51 12.39 2.17
C ARG A 456 22.56 11.87 0.75
N VAL A 457 22.47 12.79 -0.21
CA VAL A 457 22.55 12.45 -1.62
C VAL A 457 23.33 13.53 -2.36
N ARG A 458 24.00 13.13 -3.43
CA ARG A 458 24.74 14.04 -4.29
C ARG A 458 24.02 14.14 -5.62
N VAL A 459 23.63 15.36 -5.99
CA VAL A 459 23.02 15.69 -7.29
C VAL A 459 24.12 16.05 -8.28
#